data_AF-A0A923E8I9-F1
#
_entry.id   AF-A0A923E8I9-F1
#
_cell.length_a   1.000
_cell.length_b   1.000
_cell.length_c   1.000
_cell.angle_alpha   90.00
_cell.angle_beta   90.00
_cell.angle_gamma   90.00
#
_symmetry.space_group_name_H-M   'P 1'
#
loop_
_entity.id
_entity.type
_entity.pdbx_description
1 polymer ?
#
loop_
_entity_poly.entity_id
_entity_poly.type
_entity_poly.pdbx_seq_one_letter_code
_entity_poly.pdbx_strand_id
1 'polypeptide(L)'
;MNCFLLEVGNVSLISNNYGYRKITYHLRRYYNLIINHKKVYQLCKELKILKDRRVIKPKIKKTISINRTITASNQLWEMNIKYGYIERKV
;
A
#
# COMPACT_ATOMS: atom_id res chain seq x y z
N MET A 1 31.29 -3.65 -20.38
CA MET A 1 31.52 -2.26 -19.94
C MET A 1 30.39 -1.28 -20.32
N ASN A 2 29.15 -1.71 -20.55
CA ASN A 2 28.08 -0.80 -21.03
C ASN A 2 26.74 -0.89 -20.27
N CYS A 3 26.77 -1.05 -18.95
CA CYS A 3 25.53 -0.86 -18.14
C CYS A 3 25.57 0.35 -17.21
N PHE A 4 26.73 0.99 -17.01
CA PHE A 4 26.88 2.07 -16.03
C PHE A 4 26.36 3.44 -16.49
N LEU A 5 26.18 3.65 -17.80
CA LEU A 5 25.85 4.98 -18.36
C LEU A 5 24.35 5.21 -18.64
N LEU A 6 23.48 4.23 -18.40
CA LEU A 6 22.03 4.46 -18.45
C LEU A 6 21.42 4.81 -17.08
N GLU A 7 22.15 4.68 -15.97
CA GLU A 7 21.53 4.75 -14.64
C GLU A 7 21.52 6.13 -13.98
N VAL A 8 22.41 7.05 -14.37
CA VAL A 8 22.47 8.40 -13.78
C VAL A 8 21.28 9.29 -14.17
N GLY A 9 20.64 9.03 -15.31
CA GLY A 9 19.38 9.69 -15.70
C GLY A 9 18.11 9.03 -15.14
N ASN A 10 18.24 7.90 -14.45
CA ASN A 10 17.12 7.00 -14.11
C ASN A 10 16.81 6.91 -12.61
N VAL A 11 17.50 7.67 -11.74
CA VAL A 11 17.25 7.62 -10.29
C VAL A 11 15.78 7.96 -9.94
N SER A 12 15.15 8.85 -10.71
CA SER A 12 13.71 9.20 -10.57
C SER A 12 12.75 8.13 -11.09
N LEU A 13 13.15 7.36 -12.11
CA LEU A 13 12.35 6.26 -12.67
C LEU A 13 12.45 4.99 -11.81
N ILE A 14 13.62 4.74 -11.20
CA ILE A 14 13.83 3.61 -10.29
C ILE A 14 12.98 3.79 -9.02
N SER A 15 12.94 4.98 -8.43
CA SER A 15 12.10 5.23 -7.24
C SER A 15 10.60 5.10 -7.49
N ASN A 16 10.13 5.37 -8.71
CA ASN A 16 8.72 5.30 -9.04
C ASN A 16 8.16 3.87 -9.01
N ASN A 17 8.99 2.87 -9.31
CA ASN A 17 8.61 1.45 -9.27
C ASN A 17 9.24 0.66 -8.11
N TYR A 18 10.33 1.15 -7.50
CA TYR A 18 11.06 0.47 -6.42
C TYR A 18 10.94 1.23 -5.09
N GLY A 19 10.54 0.55 -4.01
CA GLY A 19 10.55 1.15 -2.67
C GLY A 19 11.97 1.36 -2.12
N TYR A 20 12.13 2.25 -1.14
CA TYR A 20 13.41 2.60 -0.51
C TYR A 20 14.22 1.40 0.02
N ARG A 21 13.56 0.30 0.40
CA ARG A 21 14.22 -0.97 0.76
C ARG A 21 14.99 -1.60 -0.40
N LYS A 22 14.42 -1.61 -1.60
CA LYS A 22 15.11 -2.12 -2.80
C LYS A 22 16.24 -1.19 -3.21
N ILE A 23 16.03 0.14 -3.12
CA ILE A 23 17.10 1.14 -3.34
C ILE A 23 18.28 0.87 -2.40
N THR A 24 18.02 0.58 -1.12
CA THR A 24 19.07 0.24 -0.15
C THR A 24 19.87 -0.99 -0.58
N TYR A 25 19.21 -2.02 -1.14
CA TYR A 25 19.88 -3.21 -1.65
C TYR A 25 20.77 -2.89 -2.87
N HIS A 26 20.27 -2.10 -3.82
CA HIS A 26 21.05 -1.65 -4.98
C HIS A 26 22.29 -0.84 -4.56
N LEU A 27 22.14 0.10 -3.61
CA LEU A 27 23.24 0.90 -3.08
C LEU A 27 24.33 0.03 -2.42
N ARG A 28 23.94 -1.02 -1.72
CA ARG A 28 24.87 -1.98 -1.10
C ARG A 28 25.56 -2.86 -2.14
N ARG A 29 24.86 -3.22 -3.22
CA ARG A 29 25.36 -4.17 -4.23
C ARG A 29 26.32 -3.55 -5.23
N TYR A 30 26.02 -2.33 -5.69
CA TYR A 30 26.77 -1.67 -6.78
C TYR A 30 27.78 -0.65 -6.28
N TYR A 31 27.48 0.01 -5.16
CA TYR A 31 28.30 1.09 -4.62
C TYR A 31 28.95 0.71 -3.28
N ASN A 32 28.78 -0.53 -2.81
CA ASN A 32 29.31 -1.05 -1.54
C ASN A 32 29.04 -0.14 -0.33
N LEU A 33 27.96 0.65 -0.37
CA LEU A 33 27.64 1.63 0.65
C LEU A 33 27.08 0.95 1.91
N ILE A 34 27.72 1.17 3.07
CA ILE A 34 27.23 0.69 4.37
C ILE A 34 26.18 1.67 4.90
N ILE A 35 24.97 1.63 4.31
CA ILE A 35 23.87 2.54 4.65
C ILE A 35 22.66 1.76 5.19
N ASN A 36 22.04 2.29 6.23
CA ASN A 36 20.80 1.76 6.79
C ASN A 36 19.58 2.22 5.96
N HIS A 37 18.58 1.37 5.81
CA HIS A 37 17.33 1.67 5.09
C HIS A 37 16.60 2.92 5.62
N LYS A 38 16.76 3.25 6.90
CA LYS A 38 16.22 4.49 7.51
C LYS A 38 16.87 5.76 6.92
N LYS A 39 18.20 5.73 6.69
CA LYS A 39 18.92 6.86 6.08
C LYS A 39 18.52 7.04 4.62
N VAL A 40 18.35 5.94 3.88
CA VAL A 40 17.85 5.98 2.50
C VAL A 40 16.46 6.59 2.44
N TYR A 41 15.56 6.20 3.36
CA TYR A 41 14.24 6.82 3.46
C TYR A 41 14.32 8.34 3.71
N GLN A 42 15.20 8.79 4.61
CA GLN A 42 15.38 10.21 4.90
C GLN A 42 15.86 10.99 3.67
N LEU A 43 16.84 10.45 2.93
CA LEU A 43 17.32 11.03 1.66
C LEU A 43 16.19 11.12 0.63
N CYS A 44 15.42 10.05 0.45
CA CYS A 44 14.27 10.06 -0.48
C CYS A 44 13.20 11.09 -0.08
N LYS A 45 13.04 11.35 1.23
CA LYS A 45 12.10 12.35 1.76
C LYS A 45 12.58 13.77 1.45
N GLU A 46 13.87 14.06 1.67
CA GLU A 46 14.49 15.37 1.36
C GLU A 46 14.46 15.67 -0.14
N LEU A 47 14.72 14.66 -0.97
CA LEU A 47 14.68 14.76 -2.43
C LEU A 47 13.24 14.80 -2.99
N LYS A 48 12.20 14.66 -2.16
CA LYS A 48 10.77 14.60 -2.55
C LYS A 48 10.47 13.51 -3.60
N ILE A 49 11.18 12.39 -3.50
CA ILE A 49 11.06 11.24 -4.42
C ILE A 49 10.04 10.20 -3.90
N LEU A 50 9.64 10.30 -2.64
CA LEU A 50 8.68 9.36 -2.04
C LEU A 50 7.29 9.50 -2.68
N LYS A 51 6.71 8.36 -3.04
CA LYS A 51 5.33 8.28 -3.50
C LYS A 51 4.36 8.65 -2.38
N ASP A 52 3.26 9.30 -2.75
CA ASP A 52 2.15 9.56 -1.84
C ASP A 52 1.66 8.29 -1.16
N ARG A 53 1.19 8.46 0.08
CA ARG A 53 0.58 7.37 0.83
C ARG A 53 -0.61 6.83 0.04
N ARG A 54 -0.71 5.49 -0.04
CA ARG A 54 -1.86 4.83 -0.66
C ARG A 54 -3.16 5.34 -0.03
N VAL A 55 -3.97 6.04 -0.81
CA VAL A 55 -5.32 6.43 -0.42
C VAL A 55 -6.18 5.16 -0.42
N ILE A 56 -6.68 4.77 0.75
CA ILE A 56 -7.63 3.66 0.87
C ILE A 56 -8.95 4.15 0.28
N LYS A 57 -9.29 3.66 -0.91
CA LYS A 57 -10.59 3.96 -1.51
C LYS A 57 -11.65 3.15 -0.76
N PRO A 58 -12.71 3.80 -0.21
CA PRO A 58 -13.80 3.07 0.40
C PRO A 58 -14.45 2.16 -0.65
N LYS A 59 -14.86 0.96 -0.23
CA LYS A 59 -15.54 0.01 -1.12
C LYS A 59 -16.92 0.58 -1.47
N ILE A 60 -17.12 0.96 -2.72
CA ILE A 60 -18.43 1.42 -3.21
C ILE A 60 -19.37 0.20 -3.24
N LYS A 61 -20.51 0.29 -2.54
CA LYS A 61 -21.56 -0.74 -2.61
C LYS A 61 -22.22 -0.64 -4.00
N LYS A 62 -22.26 -1.75 -4.74
CA LYS A 62 -22.83 -1.79 -6.11
C LYS A 62 -24.36 -1.74 -6.15
N THR A 63 -25.00 -2.10 -5.05
CA THR A 63 -26.47 -2.15 -4.92
C THR A 63 -26.90 -1.34 -3.71
N ILE A 64 -27.84 -0.41 -3.93
CA ILE A 64 -28.49 0.37 -2.88
C ILE A 64 -29.61 -0.51 -2.30
N SER A 65 -29.76 -0.54 -0.97
CA SER A 65 -30.89 -1.23 -0.33
C SER A 65 -32.20 -0.53 -0.71
N ILE A 66 -33.15 -1.30 -1.25
CA ILE A 66 -34.47 -0.78 -1.66
C ILE A 66 -35.45 -0.96 -0.51
N ASN A 67 -36.17 0.11 -0.16
CA ASN A 67 -37.27 0.03 0.81
C ASN A 67 -38.44 -0.73 0.18
N ARG A 68 -38.94 -1.77 0.87
CA ARG A 68 -40.07 -2.58 0.44
C ARG A 68 -41.24 -2.43 1.40
N THR A 69 -42.44 -2.33 0.85
CA THR A 69 -43.68 -2.34 1.64
C THR A 69 -44.04 -3.79 1.99
N ILE A 70 -44.14 -4.10 3.28
CA ILE A 70 -44.52 -5.43 3.79
C ILE A 70 -46.02 -5.38 4.13
N THR A 71 -46.83 -6.17 3.45
CA THR A 71 -48.29 -6.23 3.61
C THR A 71 -48.79 -7.46 4.36
N ALA A 72 -47.99 -8.53 4.45
CA ALA A 72 -48.35 -9.78 5.10
C ALA A 72 -47.15 -10.43 5.83
N SER A 73 -47.46 -11.38 6.72
CA SER A 73 -46.44 -12.19 7.39
C SER A 73 -45.59 -12.98 6.37
N ASN A 74 -44.32 -13.24 6.68
CA ASN A 74 -43.34 -13.99 5.87
C ASN A 74 -42.89 -13.41 4.52
N GLN A 75 -43.21 -12.16 4.18
CA GLN A 75 -42.77 -11.56 2.91
C GLN A 75 -41.30 -11.10 2.90
N LEU A 76 -40.72 -10.88 4.08
CA LEU A 76 -39.34 -10.41 4.24
C LEU A 76 -38.74 -10.97 5.53
N TRP A 77 -37.57 -11.62 5.38
CA TRP A 77 -36.72 -12.04 6.49
C TRP A 77 -35.37 -11.32 6.43
N GLU A 78 -35.10 -10.47 7.41
CA GLU A 78 -33.84 -9.74 7.54
C GLU A 78 -33.06 -10.30 8.72
N MET A 79 -31.86 -10.79 8.45
CA MET A 79 -30.98 -11.39 9.47
C MET A 79 -29.65 -10.64 9.46
N ASN A 80 -29.17 -10.27 10.65
CA ASN A 80 -27.86 -9.66 10.83
C ASN A 80 -26.94 -10.62 11.60
N ILE A 81 -25.73 -10.82 11.09
CA ILE A 81 -24.71 -11.66 11.75
C ILE A 81 -23.70 -10.74 12.42
N LYS A 82 -23.54 -10.88 13.74
CA LYS A 82 -22.49 -10.20 14.52
C LYS A 82 -21.41 -11.20 14.90
N TYR A 83 -20.15 -10.86 14.64
CA TYR A 83 -18.99 -11.64 15.07
C TYR A 83 -18.48 -11.10 16.41
N GLY A 84 -18.50 -11.93 17.45
CA GLY A 84 -17.77 -11.66 18.68
C GLY A 84 -16.37 -12.25 18.59
N TYR A 85 -15.35 -11.43 18.81
CA TYR A 85 -13.97 -11.91 18.93
C TYR A 85 -13.72 -12.33 20.38
N ILE A 86 -13.33 -13.58 20.60
CA ILE A 86 -12.93 -14.07 21.91
C ILE A 86 -11.41 -14.15 21.91
N GLU A 87 -10.77 -13.25 22.65
CA GLU A 87 -9.34 -13.28 22.86
C GLU A 87 -8.99 -14.41 23.84
N ARG A 88 -8.21 -15.38 23.38
CA ARG A 88 -7.65 -16.40 24.26
C ARG A 88 -6.52 -15.76 25.07
N LYS A 89 -6.72 -15.55 26.37
CA LYS A 89 -5.62 -15.24 27.29
C LYS A 89 -4.69 -16.45 27.34
N VAL A 90 -3.47 -16.26 26.87
CA VAL A 90 -2.34 -17.18 27.05
C VAL A 90 -1.71 -16.90 28.40
#